data_AF-A0A3G3GWD7-F1
#
_entry.id   AF-A0A3G3GWD7-F1
#
_cell.length_a   1.000
_cell.length_b   1.000
_cell.length_c   1.000
_cell.angle_alpha   90.00
_cell.angle_beta   90.00
_cell.angle_gamma   90.00
#
_symmetry.space_group_name_H-M   'P 1'
#
loop_
_entity.id
_entity.type
_entity.pdbx_description
1 polymer ?
#
loop_
_entity_poly.entity_id
_entity_poly.type
_entity_poly.pdbx_seq_one_letter_code
_entity_poly.pdbx_strand_id
1 'polypeptide(L)'
;MGNSKQPTIANRKQTQSNTLNRTRMRGKLILGTAASIVATMFACKQTEDVYQDRKTLENKTEIKNYLSANKLVADSLTTGLFYIVNNADTSLQKPQIGDEVTFSYIARRLDGTIIDSSQVGFGDVFIRSFNTNDITTTGYEMAYRFNPVPSFEVLMNAPYEKIRETDKVTLFVPWSLRGSGDVSLLAPLYIPIRYDINILKVRTQEEQINDYVAANKILGLERNNENGLRFVKTLARPDSAEIEIGTTVSVVYTGKLIRNGKQFDSGTVDVNVVDPKGTASGGVVKGFNDGIAKMRYGEKAIIIFPSTLGYGATGSGATSARPIPAYSPLLFEVEAKRK
;
A
#
# COMPACT_ATOMS: atom_id res chain seq x y z
N MET A 1 47.96 42.28 -18.13
CA MET A 1 47.24 41.05 -17.72
C MET A 1 46.52 41.35 -16.42
N GLY A 2 45.19 41.33 -16.43
CA GLY A 2 44.36 41.79 -15.31
C GLY A 2 43.07 42.38 -15.85
N ASN A 3 42.04 41.55 -15.87
CA ASN A 3 40.72 41.79 -16.42
C ASN A 3 39.92 42.81 -15.58
N SER A 4 38.86 43.35 -16.20
CA SER A 4 37.56 43.67 -15.60
C SER A 4 37.12 45.14 -15.50
N LYS A 5 35.82 45.28 -15.86
CA LYS A 5 34.81 46.26 -15.43
C LYS A 5 34.79 47.64 -16.11
N GLN A 6 33.77 47.83 -16.94
CA GLN A 6 33.09 49.12 -17.14
C GLN A 6 31.73 49.07 -16.42
N PRO A 7 31.39 50.15 -15.68
CA PRO A 7 30.13 50.84 -15.96
C PRO A 7 30.25 52.37 -15.76
N THR A 8 29.52 53.19 -16.55
CA THR A 8 28.97 54.55 -16.19
C THR A 8 28.31 55.20 -17.42
N ILE A 9 27.00 55.50 -17.42
CA ILE A 9 26.31 56.76 -17.09
C ILE A 9 26.78 58.00 -17.89
N ALA A 10 25.88 58.64 -18.65
CA ALA A 10 25.73 60.10 -18.71
C ALA A 10 24.45 60.57 -19.42
N ASN A 11 23.72 61.45 -18.72
CA ASN A 11 22.60 62.28 -19.17
C ASN A 11 23.07 63.48 -20.03
N ARG A 12 22.22 63.99 -20.93
CA ARG A 12 22.23 65.43 -21.29
C ARG A 12 20.83 65.96 -21.65
N LYS A 13 20.48 67.07 -20.99
CA LYS A 13 19.28 67.92 -21.13
C LYS A 13 19.40 68.87 -22.33
N GLN A 14 18.25 69.37 -22.82
CA GLN A 14 17.95 70.76 -23.28
C GLN A 14 16.54 70.78 -23.93
N THR A 15 15.62 71.77 -23.87
CA THR A 15 15.54 73.12 -23.25
C THR A 15 14.06 73.57 -23.17
N GLN A 16 13.84 74.57 -22.30
CA GLN A 16 12.69 75.42 -21.92
C GLN A 16 11.68 75.92 -22.99
N SER A 17 10.45 76.27 -22.56
CA SER A 17 9.95 77.68 -22.55
C SER A 17 8.51 77.86 -21.95
N ASN A 18 8.45 78.70 -20.91
CA ASN A 18 7.46 79.73 -20.53
C ASN A 18 5.95 79.47 -20.25
N THR A 19 5.62 79.56 -18.95
CA THR A 19 4.61 80.41 -18.24
C THR A 19 3.83 81.49 -19.05
N LEU A 20 2.59 81.93 -18.76
CA LEU A 20 1.90 82.22 -17.48
C LEU A 20 0.38 82.51 -17.70
N ASN A 21 -0.43 82.24 -16.67
CA ASN A 21 -1.89 82.45 -16.46
C ASN A 21 -2.51 83.83 -16.80
N ARG A 22 -3.83 83.86 -17.08
CA ARG A 22 -4.83 84.73 -16.39
C ARG A 22 -6.29 84.39 -16.74
N THR A 23 -7.20 84.91 -15.94
CA THR A 23 -8.39 84.26 -15.37
C THR A 23 -9.72 84.95 -15.76
N ARG A 24 -10.85 84.21 -15.61
CA ARG A 24 -12.26 84.66 -15.31
C ARG A 24 -13.05 85.33 -16.48
N MET A 25 -14.36 85.13 -16.68
CA MET A 25 -15.47 84.63 -15.86
C MET A 25 -16.75 84.41 -16.72
N ARG A 26 -17.64 83.48 -16.30
CA ARG A 26 -19.13 83.48 -16.36
C ARG A 26 -19.85 83.40 -17.74
N GLY A 27 -20.85 82.54 -17.97
CA GLY A 27 -21.52 81.52 -17.15
C GLY A 27 -22.81 80.94 -17.80
N LYS A 28 -23.33 79.87 -17.17
CA LYS A 28 -24.68 79.23 -17.31
C LYS A 28 -24.96 78.57 -18.69
N LEU A 29 -25.62 77.42 -18.88
CA LEU A 29 -26.61 76.67 -18.10
C LEU A 29 -26.85 75.28 -18.75
N ILE A 30 -26.98 74.21 -17.93
CA ILE A 30 -27.79 72.97 -18.08
C ILE A 30 -27.64 72.08 -19.34
N LEU A 31 -27.23 70.82 -19.11
CA LEU A 31 -27.91 69.54 -19.45
C LEU A 31 -26.92 68.43 -19.04
N GLY A 32 -27.20 67.56 -18.07
CA GLY A 32 -28.17 66.47 -18.20
C GLY A 32 -27.39 65.15 -18.02
N THR A 33 -27.64 64.48 -16.91
CA THR A 33 -26.94 63.30 -16.37
C THR A 33 -26.94 62.06 -17.29
N ALA A 34 -25.81 61.36 -17.36
CA ALA A 34 -25.76 59.90 -17.51
C ALA A 34 -24.48 59.35 -16.85
N ALA A 35 -24.52 59.15 -15.53
CA ALA A 35 -23.50 58.41 -14.81
C ALA A 35 -23.87 56.92 -14.83
N SER A 36 -23.40 56.19 -15.84
CA SER A 36 -23.44 54.72 -15.82
C SER A 36 -22.28 54.21 -14.97
N ILE A 37 -22.59 53.89 -13.71
CA ILE A 37 -21.72 53.09 -12.85
C ILE A 37 -21.77 51.66 -13.39
N VAL A 38 -20.77 51.26 -14.16
CA VAL A 38 -20.52 49.86 -14.47
C VAL A 38 -19.79 49.26 -13.26
N ALA A 39 -20.56 48.70 -12.33
CA ALA A 39 -20.02 47.82 -11.30
C ALA A 39 -19.61 46.50 -11.99
N THR A 40 -18.34 46.36 -12.36
CA THR A 40 -17.78 45.10 -12.79
C THR A 40 -17.75 44.13 -11.61
N MET A 41 -18.72 43.22 -11.57
CA MET A 41 -18.65 42.05 -10.71
C MET A 41 -17.49 41.17 -11.21
N PHE A 42 -16.31 41.31 -10.60
CA PHE A 42 -15.31 40.26 -10.63
C PHE A 42 -15.84 39.12 -9.77
N ALA A 43 -16.66 38.25 -10.37
CA ALA A 43 -16.83 36.92 -9.85
C ALA A 43 -15.44 36.27 -9.88
N CYS A 44 -14.77 36.19 -8.72
CA CYS A 44 -13.54 35.42 -8.57
C CYS A 44 -13.87 33.97 -8.98
N LYS A 45 -13.55 33.63 -10.22
CA LYS A 45 -13.52 32.25 -10.68
C LYS A 45 -12.35 31.61 -9.96
N GLN A 46 -12.60 31.07 -8.76
CA GLN A 46 -11.60 30.27 -8.06
C GLN A 46 -11.17 29.17 -9.02
N THR A 47 -9.87 29.08 -9.27
CA THR A 47 -9.32 27.92 -9.97
C THR A 47 -9.60 26.70 -9.10
N GLU A 48 -9.77 25.54 -9.74
CA GLU A 48 -10.03 24.27 -9.05
C GLU A 48 -9.01 24.03 -7.94
N ASP A 49 -7.73 24.30 -8.22
CA ASP A 49 -6.62 24.15 -7.26
C ASP A 49 -6.83 25.00 -5.99
N VAL A 50 -7.25 26.26 -6.14
CA VAL A 50 -7.52 27.16 -4.99
C VAL A 50 -8.71 26.68 -4.17
N TYR A 51 -9.69 26.05 -4.81
CA TYR A 51 -10.82 25.45 -4.10
C TYR A 51 -10.36 24.22 -3.28
N GLN A 52 -9.56 23.33 -3.87
CA GLN A 52 -9.01 22.15 -3.22
C GLN A 52 -8.14 22.50 -2.01
N ASP A 53 -7.27 23.50 -2.16
CA ASP A 53 -6.41 23.99 -1.07
C ASP A 53 -7.22 24.52 0.11
N ARG A 54 -8.26 25.32 -0.19
CA ARG A 54 -9.16 25.82 0.85
C ARG A 54 -9.87 24.67 1.57
N LYS A 55 -10.37 23.67 0.84
CA LYS A 55 -11.03 22.49 1.44
C LYS A 55 -10.09 21.67 2.32
N THR A 56 -8.83 21.58 1.93
CA THR A 56 -7.79 20.93 2.75
C THR A 56 -7.60 21.65 4.09
N LEU A 57 -7.56 22.99 4.07
CA LEU A 57 -7.43 23.80 5.28
C LEU A 57 -8.69 23.76 6.17
N GLU A 58 -9.88 23.79 5.54
CA GLU A 58 -11.17 23.62 6.23
C GLU A 58 -11.21 22.28 6.98
N ASN A 59 -10.85 21.17 6.32
CA ASN A 59 -10.78 19.84 6.95
C ASN A 59 -9.80 19.79 8.12
N LYS A 60 -8.62 20.40 8.00
CA LYS A 60 -7.65 20.47 9.10
C LYS A 60 -8.23 21.18 10.31
N THR A 61 -9.00 22.25 10.10
CA THR A 61 -9.67 23.00 11.16
C THR A 61 -10.80 22.18 11.77
N GLU A 62 -11.61 21.52 10.94
CA GLU A 62 -12.70 20.65 11.36
C GLU A 62 -12.22 19.48 12.23
N ILE A 63 -11.15 18.79 11.81
CA ILE A 63 -10.54 17.70 12.59
C ILE A 63 -10.03 18.22 13.94
N LYS A 64 -9.32 19.35 13.97
CA LYS A 64 -8.82 19.94 15.24
C LYS A 64 -9.95 20.30 16.20
N ASN A 65 -11.03 20.87 15.68
CA ASN A 65 -12.22 21.18 16.47
C ASN A 65 -12.86 19.92 17.02
N TYR A 66 -12.99 18.87 16.20
CA TYR A 66 -13.50 17.58 16.63
C TYR A 66 -12.64 16.96 17.73
N LEU A 67 -11.32 16.92 17.55
CA LEU A 67 -10.37 16.40 18.55
C LEU A 67 -10.52 17.16 19.87
N SER A 68 -10.61 18.49 19.82
CA SER A 68 -10.74 19.34 21.01
C SER A 68 -12.08 19.14 21.72
N ALA A 69 -13.19 19.11 20.96
CA ALA A 69 -14.53 18.88 21.49
C ALA A 69 -14.67 17.50 22.15
N ASN A 70 -13.97 16.49 21.63
CA ASN A 70 -13.98 15.13 22.15
C ASN A 70 -12.82 14.82 23.11
N LYS A 71 -12.00 15.82 23.47
CA LYS A 71 -10.84 15.68 24.38
C LYS A 71 -9.85 14.58 23.93
N LEU A 72 -9.65 14.46 22.63
CA LEU A 72 -8.73 13.51 22.02
C LEU A 72 -7.38 14.18 21.75
N VAL A 73 -6.30 13.50 22.12
CA VAL A 73 -4.92 13.90 21.80
C VAL A 73 -4.44 13.04 20.65
N ALA A 74 -4.07 13.68 19.54
CA ALA A 74 -3.62 13.00 18.33
C ALA A 74 -2.27 13.56 17.87
N ASP A 75 -1.43 12.68 17.33
CA ASP A 75 -0.28 13.08 16.53
C ASP A 75 -0.77 13.65 15.19
N SER A 76 0.03 14.51 14.56
CA SER A 76 -0.32 15.13 13.27
C SER A 76 0.86 15.11 12.31
N LEU A 77 0.57 14.91 11.03
CA LEU A 77 1.55 14.95 9.96
C LEU A 77 1.40 16.20 9.09
N THR A 78 2.44 16.53 8.33
CA THR A 78 2.41 17.63 7.34
C THR A 78 1.39 17.41 6.23
N THR A 79 1.06 16.15 5.95
CA THR A 79 0.01 15.73 5.02
C THR A 79 -1.41 16.08 5.47
N GLY A 80 -1.58 16.51 6.72
CA GLY A 80 -2.90 16.79 7.33
C GLY A 80 -3.58 15.56 7.95
N LEU A 81 -2.94 14.38 7.89
CA LEU A 81 -3.38 13.21 8.66
C LEU A 81 -3.17 13.45 10.15
N PHE A 82 -4.20 13.16 10.96
CA PHE A 82 -4.06 13.03 12.41
C PHE A 82 -4.30 11.58 12.81
N TYR A 83 -3.57 11.09 13.81
CA TYR A 83 -3.72 9.71 14.27
C TYR A 83 -3.54 9.55 15.77
N ILE A 84 -4.15 8.50 16.31
CA ILE A 84 -4.06 8.07 17.70
C ILE A 84 -3.76 6.58 17.70
N VAL A 85 -2.74 6.15 18.44
CA VAL A 85 -2.48 4.73 18.71
C VAL A 85 -2.72 4.50 20.20
N ASN A 86 -3.75 3.71 20.52
CA ASN A 86 -4.16 3.44 21.88
C ASN A 86 -3.84 2.00 22.26
N ASN A 87 -3.17 1.86 23.40
CA ASN A 87 -2.54 0.64 23.87
C ASN A 87 -1.37 0.26 22.95
N ALA A 88 -0.23 -0.03 23.54
CA ALA A 88 0.95 -0.52 22.85
C ALA A 88 1.72 -1.30 23.91
N ASP A 89 1.12 -2.40 24.36
CA ASP A 89 1.83 -3.40 25.15
C ASP A 89 3.07 -3.78 24.34
N THR A 90 4.22 -3.31 24.78
CA THR A 90 5.47 -3.43 24.04
C THR A 90 5.97 -4.87 23.98
N SER A 91 5.34 -5.78 24.74
CA SER A 91 5.58 -7.22 24.67
C SER A 91 4.86 -7.90 23.50
N LEU A 92 3.81 -7.29 22.96
CA LEU A 92 3.06 -7.84 21.82
C LEU A 92 3.83 -7.65 20.51
N GLN A 93 3.49 -8.48 19.52
CA GLN A 93 4.20 -8.54 18.25
C GLN A 93 4.05 -7.23 17.47
N LYS A 94 5.20 -6.67 17.03
CA LYS A 94 5.26 -5.53 16.12
C LYS A 94 5.26 -6.03 14.68
N PRO A 95 4.35 -5.54 13.80
CA PRO A 95 4.42 -5.87 12.39
C PRO A 95 5.74 -5.45 11.73
N GLN A 96 6.32 -6.36 10.96
CA GLN A 96 7.47 -6.13 10.10
C GLN A 96 7.08 -6.18 8.61
N ILE A 97 7.98 -5.72 7.75
CA ILE A 97 7.80 -5.84 6.29
C ILE A 97 7.73 -7.33 5.92
N GLY A 98 6.66 -7.70 5.21
CA GLY A 98 6.38 -9.08 4.81
C GLY A 98 5.58 -9.89 5.84
N ASP A 99 5.30 -9.33 7.01
CA ASP A 99 4.33 -9.91 7.93
C ASP A 99 2.91 -9.73 7.39
N GLU A 100 2.07 -10.66 7.78
CA GLU A 100 0.64 -10.63 7.55
C GLU A 100 -0.04 -9.98 8.75
N VAL A 101 -0.79 -8.91 8.49
CA VAL A 101 -1.59 -8.25 9.53
C VAL A 101 -3.05 -8.38 9.21
N THR A 102 -3.79 -8.89 10.19
CA THR A 102 -5.25 -8.92 10.23
C THR A 102 -5.76 -7.72 10.99
N PHE A 103 -6.74 -7.00 10.45
CA PHE A 103 -7.44 -5.96 11.19
C PHE A 103 -8.92 -5.87 10.83
N SER A 104 -9.65 -5.14 11.67
CA SER A 104 -11.00 -4.65 11.39
C SER A 104 -11.01 -3.13 11.38
N TYR A 105 -11.93 -2.50 10.67
CA TYR A 105 -12.13 -1.05 10.67
C TYR A 105 -13.59 -0.63 10.65
N ILE A 106 -13.85 0.59 11.13
CA ILE A 106 -15.09 1.33 10.91
C ILE A 106 -14.72 2.73 10.39
N ALA A 107 -15.28 3.10 9.25
CA ALA A 107 -15.16 4.42 8.66
C ALA A 107 -16.40 5.26 9.01
N ARG A 108 -16.17 6.48 9.51
CA ARG A 108 -17.24 7.39 9.93
C ARG A 108 -16.96 8.82 9.51
N ARG A 109 -18.02 9.57 9.29
CA ARG A 109 -17.96 11.03 9.30
C ARG A 109 -17.66 11.51 10.72
N LEU A 110 -17.22 12.75 10.87
CA LEU A 110 -16.98 13.32 12.20
C LEU A 110 -18.27 13.54 13.00
N ASP A 111 -19.43 13.57 12.35
CA ASP A 111 -20.74 13.57 13.03
C ASP A 111 -21.16 12.18 13.57
N GLY A 112 -20.36 11.14 13.32
CA GLY A 112 -20.60 9.77 13.77
C GLY A 112 -21.32 8.86 12.76
N THR A 113 -21.82 9.41 11.65
CA THR A 113 -22.45 8.64 10.55
C THR A 113 -21.47 7.60 10.03
N ILE A 114 -21.88 6.33 10.05
CA ILE A 114 -21.08 5.24 9.48
C ILE A 114 -21.13 5.34 7.96
N ILE A 115 -19.95 5.32 7.36
CA ILE A 115 -19.76 5.34 5.92
C ILE A 115 -19.55 3.91 5.42
N ASP A 116 -18.72 3.18 6.15
CA ASP A 116 -18.30 1.83 5.81
C ASP A 116 -17.77 1.13 7.07
N SER A 117 -17.72 -0.19 7.06
CA SER A 117 -17.08 -0.98 8.10
C SER A 117 -16.76 -2.37 7.60
N SER A 118 -15.67 -2.95 8.09
CA SER A 118 -15.50 -4.40 8.04
C SER A 118 -16.43 -5.05 9.08
N GLN A 119 -17.47 -5.79 8.68
CA GLN A 119 -18.25 -6.66 9.59
C GLN A 119 -18.79 -7.93 8.91
N VAL A 120 -18.67 -9.06 9.64
CA VAL A 120 -19.41 -10.35 9.58
C VAL A 120 -19.10 -11.38 8.47
N GLY A 121 -17.84 -11.78 8.39
CA GLY A 121 -17.44 -13.15 8.13
C GLY A 121 -16.19 -13.42 8.96
N PHE A 122 -16.16 -14.48 9.77
CA PHE A 122 -14.97 -14.88 10.56
C PHE A 122 -13.72 -15.16 9.68
N GLY A 123 -13.84 -15.05 8.35
CA GLY A 123 -12.78 -15.20 7.36
C GLY A 123 -12.40 -13.92 6.59
N ASP A 124 -13.09 -12.78 6.79
CA ASP A 124 -12.77 -11.51 6.12
C ASP A 124 -11.66 -10.77 6.88
N VAL A 125 -10.54 -11.46 6.95
CA VAL A 125 -9.28 -11.02 7.48
C VAL A 125 -8.71 -10.09 6.41
N PHE A 126 -8.68 -8.77 6.65
CA PHE A 126 -7.89 -7.89 5.78
C PHE A 126 -6.45 -8.31 5.99
N ILE A 127 -5.88 -8.97 4.99
CA ILE A 127 -4.48 -9.37 5.03
C ILE A 127 -3.75 -8.60 3.95
N ARG A 128 -2.92 -7.65 4.36
CA ARG A 128 -1.89 -7.11 3.49
C ARG A 128 -0.51 -7.47 3.99
N SER A 129 0.37 -7.77 3.05
CA SER A 129 1.79 -7.61 3.26
C SER A 129 2.09 -6.11 3.10
N PHE A 130 2.91 -5.51 3.96
CA PHE A 130 3.23 -4.08 3.92
C PHE A 130 4.11 -3.65 2.72
N ASN A 131 3.77 -4.04 1.49
CA ASN A 131 4.49 -3.63 0.28
C ASN A 131 3.57 -3.02 -0.79
N THR A 132 4.13 -2.09 -1.54
CA THR A 132 3.49 -1.12 -2.44
C THR A 132 2.86 -1.71 -3.70
N ASN A 133 2.90 -3.03 -3.91
CA ASN A 133 2.43 -3.67 -5.15
C ASN A 133 1.32 -4.72 -4.92
N ASP A 134 0.71 -4.74 -3.74
CA ASP A 134 -0.40 -5.65 -3.45
C ASP A 134 -1.68 -5.23 -4.20
N ILE A 135 -1.87 -5.89 -5.34
CA ILE A 135 -3.16 -6.18 -6.00
C ILE A 135 -3.63 -5.09 -6.96
N THR A 136 -3.17 -5.15 -8.22
CA THR A 136 -3.98 -4.67 -9.34
C THR A 136 -5.19 -5.58 -9.49
N THR A 137 -6.37 -4.97 -9.43
CA THR A 137 -7.67 -5.58 -9.18
C THR A 137 -8.19 -6.51 -10.29
N THR A 138 -7.84 -7.79 -10.27
CA THR A 138 -8.61 -8.86 -10.94
C THR A 138 -8.20 -10.25 -10.44
N GLY A 139 -9.07 -10.94 -9.68
CA GLY A 139 -8.91 -12.39 -9.39
C GLY A 139 -8.61 -12.81 -7.94
N TYR A 140 -8.44 -11.86 -7.02
CA TYR A 140 -8.50 -12.13 -5.58
C TYR A 140 -9.89 -11.82 -5.03
N GLU A 141 -10.52 -12.81 -4.39
CA GLU A 141 -11.67 -12.61 -3.50
C GLU A 141 -11.28 -11.91 -2.18
N MET A 142 -10.07 -11.35 -2.09
CA MET A 142 -9.71 -10.30 -1.12
C MET A 142 -9.81 -8.92 -1.79
N ALA A 143 -10.86 -8.71 -2.58
CA ALA A 143 -11.44 -7.38 -2.68
C ALA A 143 -11.88 -7.02 -1.24
N TYR A 144 -11.63 -5.85 -0.68
CA TYR A 144 -12.07 -4.60 -1.24
C TYR A 144 -11.17 -3.44 -0.81
N ARG A 145 -11.18 -2.47 -1.71
CA ARG A 145 -10.57 -1.16 -1.62
C ARG A 145 -10.97 -0.51 -0.30
N PHE A 146 -10.00 0.07 0.40
CA PHE A 146 -10.22 1.16 1.33
C PHE A 146 -10.74 2.34 0.49
N ASN A 147 -11.98 2.25 0.04
CA ASN A 147 -12.56 3.21 -0.89
C ASN A 147 -13.21 4.30 -0.04
N PRO A 148 -12.84 5.59 -0.16
CA PRO A 148 -11.89 6.20 -1.09
C PRO A 148 -10.69 6.78 -0.35
N VAL A 149 -9.66 6.00 0.00
CA VAL A 149 -8.47 6.52 0.68
C VAL A 149 -7.22 5.96 0.04
N PRO A 150 -6.08 6.69 0.08
CA PRO A 150 -4.77 6.19 -0.26
C PRO A 150 -4.57 4.88 0.45
N SER A 151 -3.79 4.03 -0.20
CA SER A 151 -3.57 2.67 0.23
C SER A 151 -3.24 2.66 1.73
N PHE A 152 -3.82 1.72 2.48
CA PHE A 152 -3.71 1.60 3.93
C PHE A 152 -2.27 1.82 4.43
N GLU A 153 -1.28 1.39 3.64
CA GLU A 153 0.15 1.59 3.82
C GLU A 153 0.52 3.07 3.99
N VAL A 154 0.03 3.97 3.14
CA VAL A 154 0.34 5.42 3.21
C VAL A 154 -0.17 6.02 4.51
N LEU A 155 -1.39 5.64 4.93
CA LEU A 155 -2.00 6.16 6.16
C LEU A 155 -1.35 5.57 7.41
N MET A 156 -0.96 4.30 7.35
CA MET A 156 -0.40 3.57 8.47
C MET A 156 1.11 3.74 8.59
N ASN A 157 1.80 4.30 7.58
CA ASN A 157 3.25 4.47 7.58
C ASN A 157 3.79 5.28 8.77
N ALA A 158 3.05 6.25 9.30
CA ALA A 158 3.49 6.94 10.53
C ALA A 158 3.07 6.21 11.82
N PRO A 159 1.81 5.73 11.96
CA PRO A 159 1.43 4.87 13.09
C PRO A 159 2.26 3.60 13.24
N TYR A 160 2.78 3.01 12.14
CA TYR A 160 3.32 1.65 12.11
C TYR A 160 4.44 1.42 13.14
N GLU A 161 5.27 2.43 13.42
CA GLU A 161 6.34 2.30 14.40
C GLU A 161 5.82 2.00 15.81
N LYS A 162 4.59 2.47 16.08
CA LYS A 162 3.94 2.45 17.39
C LYS A 162 2.93 1.31 17.55
N ILE A 163 2.41 0.73 16.45
CA ILE A 163 1.40 -0.33 16.53
C ILE A 163 2.00 -1.69 16.92
N ARG A 164 1.19 -2.47 17.61
CA ARG A 164 1.37 -3.87 17.98
C ARG A 164 0.08 -4.64 17.74
N GLU A 165 0.15 -5.96 17.81
CA GLU A 165 -1.05 -6.81 17.87
C GLU A 165 -2.00 -6.32 18.97
N THR A 166 -3.32 -6.37 18.73
CA THR A 166 -4.40 -5.89 19.62
C THR A 166 -4.59 -4.38 19.74
N ASP A 167 -3.65 -3.57 19.22
CA ASP A 167 -3.72 -2.13 19.30
C ASP A 167 -4.92 -1.55 18.53
N LYS A 168 -5.37 -0.39 19.00
CA LYS A 168 -6.41 0.39 18.33
C LYS A 168 -5.79 1.63 17.70
N VAL A 169 -6.08 1.84 16.43
CA VAL A 169 -5.60 3.00 15.67
C VAL A 169 -6.79 3.81 15.20
N THR A 170 -6.84 5.08 15.60
CA THR A 170 -7.81 6.03 15.05
C THR A 170 -7.09 6.96 14.08
N LEU A 171 -7.58 7.05 12.85
CA LEU A 171 -7.09 7.96 11.82
C LEU A 171 -8.14 9.02 11.52
N PHE A 172 -7.73 10.27 11.34
CA PHE A 172 -8.55 11.36 10.83
C PHE A 172 -7.98 11.83 9.51
N VAL A 173 -8.63 11.40 8.44
CA VAL A 173 -8.13 11.52 7.07
C VAL A 173 -8.83 12.68 6.37
N PRO A 174 -8.11 13.77 6.02
CA PRO A 174 -8.68 14.86 5.25
C PRO A 174 -9.04 14.42 3.83
N TRP A 175 -9.94 15.15 3.19
CA TRP A 175 -10.32 14.93 1.79
C TRP A 175 -9.13 14.88 0.84
N SER A 176 -8.15 15.76 1.03
CA SER A 176 -6.95 15.84 0.18
C SER A 176 -6.18 14.53 0.11
N LEU A 177 -6.25 13.72 1.16
CA LEU A 177 -5.64 12.41 1.14
C LEU A 177 -6.51 11.42 0.41
N ARG A 178 -7.84 11.48 0.47
CA ARG A 178 -8.78 10.49 -0.11
C ARG A 178 -8.68 10.21 -1.62
N GLY A 179 -8.00 11.07 -2.38
CA GLY A 179 -7.92 10.97 -3.84
C GLY A 179 -9.25 11.29 -4.52
N SER A 180 -9.44 10.85 -5.76
CA SER A 180 -10.65 11.10 -6.56
C SER A 180 -11.78 10.10 -6.30
N GLY A 181 -11.72 9.33 -5.20
CA GLY A 181 -12.55 8.15 -5.03
C GLY A 181 -14.04 8.44 -4.85
N ASP A 182 -14.84 7.36 -4.86
CA ASP A 182 -16.28 7.40 -5.04
C ASP A 182 -16.99 8.37 -4.10
N VAL A 183 -17.55 9.43 -4.68
CA VAL A 183 -18.44 10.36 -3.99
C VAL A 183 -19.77 9.65 -3.77
N SER A 184 -20.15 9.48 -2.51
CA SER A 184 -21.45 8.91 -2.15
C SER A 184 -22.22 9.86 -1.24
N LEU A 185 -23.52 9.60 -1.04
CA LEU A 185 -24.31 10.34 -0.06
C LEU A 185 -23.76 10.19 1.37
N LEU A 186 -23.12 9.04 1.66
CA LEU A 186 -22.52 8.75 2.96
C LEU A 186 -21.11 9.35 3.08
N ALA A 187 -20.37 9.46 1.98
CA ALA A 187 -19.06 10.12 1.90
C ALA A 187 -19.02 11.20 0.79
N PRO A 188 -19.61 12.38 1.02
CA PRO A 188 -19.50 13.48 0.08
C PRO A 188 -18.06 13.95 -0.15
N LEU A 189 -17.89 14.66 -1.26
CA LEU A 189 -16.67 15.37 -1.60
C LEU A 189 -16.30 16.36 -0.47
N TYR A 190 -15.01 16.54 -0.22
CA TYR A 190 -14.46 17.58 0.67
C TYR A 190 -14.72 17.46 2.18
N ILE A 191 -15.28 16.37 2.69
CA ILE A 191 -15.35 16.15 4.15
C ILE A 191 -14.12 15.40 4.64
N PRO A 192 -13.73 15.45 5.93
CA PRO A 192 -12.81 14.48 6.52
C PRO A 192 -13.52 13.16 6.88
N ILE A 193 -12.78 12.06 6.97
CA ILE A 193 -13.29 10.76 7.44
C ILE A 193 -12.42 10.25 8.58
N ARG A 194 -13.07 9.73 9.62
CA ARG A 194 -12.45 9.01 10.73
C ARG A 194 -12.46 7.51 10.44
N TYR A 195 -11.31 6.85 10.61
CA TYR A 195 -11.20 5.40 10.61
C TYR A 195 -10.83 4.93 12.02
N ASP A 196 -11.61 4.03 12.58
CA ASP A 196 -11.27 3.31 13.80
C ASP A 196 -10.86 1.88 13.43
N ILE A 197 -9.59 1.54 13.61
CA ILE A 197 -8.97 0.27 13.20
C ILE A 197 -8.56 -0.52 14.45
N ASN A 198 -8.88 -1.82 14.47
CA ASN A 198 -8.36 -2.74 15.49
C ASN A 198 -7.39 -3.71 14.83
N ILE A 199 -6.13 -3.72 15.26
CA ILE A 199 -5.14 -4.71 14.84
C ILE A 199 -5.47 -6.02 15.56
N LEU A 200 -5.85 -7.07 14.83
CA LEU A 200 -6.35 -8.31 15.42
C LEU A 200 -5.24 -9.35 15.57
N LYS A 201 -4.40 -9.49 14.54
CA LYS A 201 -3.33 -10.48 14.51
C LYS A 201 -2.18 -10.00 13.64
N VAL A 202 -0.96 -10.30 14.07
CA VAL A 202 0.27 -10.13 13.30
C VAL A 202 0.91 -11.51 13.17
N ARG A 203 1.30 -11.90 11.96
CA ARG A 203 1.93 -13.20 11.69
C ARG A 203 3.15 -13.05 10.79
N THR A 204 4.28 -13.50 11.29
CA THR A 204 5.48 -13.74 10.48
C THR A 204 5.23 -14.83 9.44
N GLN A 205 6.07 -14.91 8.41
CA GLN A 205 5.98 -16.00 7.43
C GLN A 205 6.13 -17.38 8.07
N GLU A 206 6.94 -17.51 9.12
CA GLU A 206 7.10 -18.77 9.86
C GLU A 206 5.82 -19.16 10.61
N GLU A 207 5.14 -18.19 11.24
CA GLU A 207 3.84 -18.41 11.89
C GLU A 207 2.76 -18.76 10.87
N GLN A 208 2.71 -18.07 9.72
CA GLN A 208 1.80 -18.41 8.62
C GLN A 208 1.99 -19.87 8.16
N ILE A 209 3.24 -20.30 7.97
CA ILE A 209 3.54 -21.68 7.59
C ILE A 209 3.15 -22.66 8.70
N ASN A 210 3.50 -22.36 9.96
CA ASN A 210 3.17 -23.22 11.11
C ASN A 210 1.65 -23.42 11.26
N ASP A 211 0.89 -22.33 11.19
CA ASP A 211 -0.57 -22.35 11.28
C ASP A 211 -1.17 -23.20 10.14
N TYR A 212 -0.68 -23.02 8.91
CA TYR A 212 -1.14 -23.79 7.76
C TYR A 212 -0.83 -25.28 7.91
N VAL A 213 0.39 -25.62 8.33
CA VAL A 213 0.83 -27.00 8.57
C VAL A 213 -0.02 -27.67 9.64
N ALA A 214 -0.28 -26.97 10.75
CA ALA A 214 -1.12 -27.46 11.84
C ALA A 214 -2.58 -27.66 11.38
N ALA A 215 -3.17 -26.66 10.71
CA ALA A 215 -4.54 -26.71 10.22
C ALA A 215 -4.76 -27.84 9.20
N ASN A 216 -3.79 -28.09 8.33
CA ASN A 216 -3.84 -29.13 7.30
C ASN A 216 -3.26 -30.48 7.74
N LYS A 217 -2.82 -30.59 9.01
CA LYS A 217 -2.26 -31.81 9.60
C LYS A 217 -1.13 -32.41 8.77
N ILE A 218 -0.24 -31.57 8.25
CA ILE A 218 0.94 -32.03 7.48
C ILE A 218 1.97 -32.54 8.48
N LEU A 219 2.16 -33.86 8.52
CA LEU A 219 3.06 -34.53 9.45
C LEU A 219 4.44 -34.77 8.81
N GLY A 220 5.48 -34.90 9.64
CA GLY A 220 6.82 -35.33 9.18
C GLY A 220 7.60 -34.29 8.35
N LEU A 221 7.21 -33.01 8.39
CA LEU A 221 7.97 -31.93 7.75
C LEU A 221 9.32 -31.73 8.44
N GLU A 222 10.39 -31.98 7.68
CA GLU A 222 11.74 -31.57 8.05
C GLU A 222 11.92 -30.08 7.74
N ARG A 223 12.44 -29.29 8.69
CA ARG A 223 12.76 -27.87 8.48
C ARG A 223 14.27 -27.67 8.34
N ASN A 224 14.68 -26.98 7.27
CA ASN A 224 16.02 -26.42 7.17
C ASN A 224 16.07 -25.11 7.99
N ASN A 225 16.91 -25.08 9.02
CA ASN A 225 16.99 -23.95 9.95
C ASN A 225 17.71 -22.72 9.38
N GLU A 226 18.47 -22.87 8.29
CA GLU A 226 19.23 -21.79 7.67
C GLU A 226 18.36 -20.93 6.75
N ASN A 227 17.43 -21.56 6.01
CA ASN A 227 16.67 -20.90 4.95
C ASN A 227 15.14 -21.06 5.07
N GLY A 228 14.65 -21.83 6.04
CA GLY A 228 13.22 -22.03 6.29
C GLY A 228 12.51 -22.99 5.33
N LEU A 229 13.22 -23.65 4.40
CA LEU A 229 12.65 -24.69 3.54
C LEU A 229 12.12 -25.84 4.41
N ARG A 230 10.90 -26.29 4.12
CA ARG A 230 10.27 -27.45 4.76
C ARG A 230 9.92 -28.50 3.74
N PHE A 231 10.18 -29.75 4.07
CA PHE A 231 10.07 -30.85 3.12
C PHE A 231 9.53 -32.11 3.79
N VAL A 232 8.60 -32.79 3.13
CA VAL A 232 8.16 -34.13 3.52
C VAL A 232 7.88 -34.97 2.28
N LYS A 233 8.35 -36.22 2.29
CA LYS A 233 7.97 -37.22 1.29
C LYS A 233 6.61 -37.78 1.62
N THR A 234 5.65 -37.61 0.72
CA THR A 234 4.32 -38.22 0.82
C THR A 234 4.28 -39.60 0.15
N LEU A 235 5.23 -39.87 -0.75
CA LEU A 235 5.52 -41.20 -1.28
C LEU A 235 7.04 -41.36 -1.43
N ALA A 236 7.64 -42.18 -0.57
CA ALA A 236 9.05 -42.53 -0.66
C ALA A 236 9.27 -43.70 -1.63
N ARG A 237 10.43 -43.71 -2.30
CA ARG A 237 10.90 -44.81 -3.13
C ARG A 237 12.39 -45.02 -2.86
N PRO A 238 12.76 -45.66 -1.74
CA PRO A 238 14.15 -45.74 -1.30
C PRO A 238 15.06 -46.41 -2.35
N ASP A 239 14.51 -47.35 -3.12
CA ASP A 239 15.25 -48.12 -4.12
C ASP A 239 15.28 -47.46 -5.51
N SER A 240 14.63 -46.30 -5.69
CA SER A 240 14.68 -45.61 -6.99
C SER A 240 15.95 -44.77 -7.13
N ALA A 241 16.34 -44.50 -8.37
CA ALA A 241 17.53 -43.71 -8.68
C ALA A 241 17.41 -42.28 -8.11
N GLU A 242 18.52 -41.77 -7.59
CA GLU A 242 18.64 -40.39 -7.14
C GLU A 242 18.55 -39.42 -8.32
N ILE A 243 18.07 -38.21 -8.05
CA ILE A 243 18.10 -37.12 -9.00
C ILE A 243 19.41 -36.37 -8.78
N GLU A 244 20.38 -36.58 -9.67
CA GLU A 244 21.70 -35.98 -9.56
C GLU A 244 21.68 -34.50 -9.98
N ILE A 245 22.55 -33.70 -9.36
CA ILE A 245 22.78 -32.31 -9.77
C ILE A 245 23.28 -32.26 -11.22
N GLY A 246 22.72 -31.34 -12.01
CA GLY A 246 22.97 -31.18 -13.44
C GLY A 246 22.05 -32.02 -14.33
N THR A 247 21.18 -32.85 -13.75
CA THR A 247 20.19 -33.63 -14.52
C THR A 247 18.86 -32.90 -14.67
N THR A 248 18.17 -33.17 -15.77
CA THR A 248 16.81 -32.65 -16.01
C THR A 248 15.78 -33.70 -15.59
N VAL A 249 14.89 -33.32 -14.69
CA VAL A 249 13.76 -34.13 -14.21
C VAL A 249 12.44 -33.51 -14.64
N SER A 250 11.47 -34.32 -15.05
CA SER A 250 10.12 -33.84 -15.35
C SER A 250 9.29 -33.89 -14.07
N VAL A 251 8.71 -32.78 -13.64
CA VAL A 251 8.00 -32.66 -12.36
C VAL A 251 6.55 -32.31 -12.60
N VAL A 252 5.64 -33.18 -12.15
CA VAL A 252 4.21 -32.85 -12.06
C VAL A 252 3.99 -32.10 -10.75
N TYR A 253 3.33 -30.94 -10.77
CA TYR A 253 3.20 -30.09 -9.60
C TYR A 253 1.84 -29.41 -9.46
N THR A 254 1.52 -29.05 -8.22
CA THR A 254 0.45 -28.10 -7.85
C THR A 254 0.99 -27.09 -6.85
N GLY A 255 0.93 -25.80 -7.20
CA GLY A 255 1.38 -24.68 -6.36
C GLY A 255 0.23 -23.98 -5.66
N LYS A 256 0.33 -23.81 -4.34
CA LYS A 256 -0.69 -23.17 -3.48
C LYS A 256 -0.07 -22.07 -2.62
N LEU A 257 -0.87 -21.06 -2.32
CA LEU A 257 -0.51 -20.00 -1.37
C LEU A 257 -0.74 -20.51 0.05
N ILE A 258 0.21 -20.27 0.95
CA ILE A 258 0.06 -20.64 2.37
C ILE A 258 -1.07 -19.85 3.04
N ARG A 259 -1.23 -18.56 2.68
CA ARG A 259 -2.21 -17.65 3.29
C ARG A 259 -3.65 -18.16 3.25
N ASN A 260 -4.08 -18.77 2.16
CA ASN A 260 -5.48 -19.17 1.94
C ASN A 260 -5.65 -20.56 1.31
N GLY A 261 -4.56 -21.30 1.07
CA GLY A 261 -4.57 -22.60 0.41
C GLY A 261 -4.96 -22.57 -1.08
N LYS A 262 -5.19 -21.39 -1.67
CA LYS A 262 -5.63 -21.26 -3.07
C LYS A 262 -4.51 -21.69 -4.00
N GLN A 263 -4.86 -22.55 -4.94
CA GLN A 263 -3.97 -22.93 -6.04
C GLN A 263 -3.75 -21.74 -6.97
N PHE A 264 -2.49 -21.40 -7.21
CA PHE A 264 -2.11 -20.38 -8.19
C PHE A 264 -1.62 -21.01 -9.51
N ASP A 265 -1.05 -22.20 -9.46
CA ASP A 265 -0.50 -22.88 -10.63
C ASP A 265 -0.54 -24.41 -10.49
N SER A 266 -0.51 -25.13 -11.61
CA SER A 266 -0.34 -26.59 -11.68
C SER A 266 0.04 -27.01 -13.10
N GLY A 267 0.85 -28.05 -13.23
CA GLY A 267 1.20 -28.59 -14.53
C GLY A 267 2.35 -29.57 -14.46
N THR A 268 3.08 -29.67 -15.57
CA THR A 268 4.32 -30.42 -15.67
C THR A 268 5.42 -29.48 -16.15
N VAL A 269 6.57 -29.49 -15.49
CA VAL A 269 7.73 -28.68 -15.85
C VAL A 269 9.01 -29.51 -15.83
N ASP A 270 9.89 -29.29 -16.79
CA ASP A 270 11.23 -29.86 -16.78
C ASP A 270 12.15 -28.96 -15.95
N VAL A 271 12.71 -29.50 -14.88
CA VAL A 271 13.61 -28.80 -13.94
C VAL A 271 15.04 -29.28 -14.17
N ASN A 272 15.95 -28.36 -14.46
CA ASN A 272 17.38 -28.64 -14.41
C ASN A 272 17.85 -28.53 -12.96
N VAL A 273 18.09 -29.65 -12.30
CA VAL A 273 18.39 -29.65 -10.86
C VAL A 273 19.79 -29.09 -10.62
N VAL A 274 19.88 -28.00 -9.87
CA VAL A 274 21.14 -27.34 -9.51
C VAL A 274 21.42 -27.45 -8.01
N ASP A 275 22.68 -27.26 -7.63
CA ASP A 275 23.12 -27.37 -6.22
C ASP A 275 22.31 -26.42 -5.30
N PRO A 276 21.58 -26.94 -4.30
CA PRO A 276 20.83 -26.14 -3.34
C PRO A 276 21.69 -25.16 -2.52
N LYS A 277 23.01 -25.38 -2.43
CA LYS A 277 23.94 -24.45 -1.79
C LYS A 277 24.38 -23.30 -2.70
N GLY A 278 24.13 -23.42 -4.00
CA GLY A 278 24.41 -22.40 -5.00
C GLY A 278 23.34 -21.32 -5.10
N THR A 279 23.57 -20.36 -6.01
CA THR A 279 22.63 -19.26 -6.32
C THR A 279 21.73 -19.55 -7.52
N ALA A 280 22.03 -20.59 -8.30
CA ALA A 280 21.22 -20.99 -9.44
C ALA A 280 19.90 -21.60 -8.96
N SER A 281 18.86 -21.50 -9.81
CA SER A 281 17.51 -21.98 -9.47
C SER A 281 16.94 -22.99 -10.47
N GLY A 282 17.73 -23.42 -11.46
CA GLY A 282 17.33 -24.51 -12.35
C GLY A 282 16.18 -24.18 -13.31
N GLY A 283 15.90 -22.90 -13.53
CA GLY A 283 14.75 -22.43 -14.33
C GLY A 283 13.43 -22.33 -13.56
N VAL A 284 13.44 -22.62 -12.25
CA VAL A 284 12.30 -22.48 -11.34
C VAL A 284 12.67 -21.58 -10.16
N VAL A 285 11.78 -21.37 -9.18
CA VAL A 285 12.14 -20.66 -7.94
C VAL A 285 13.04 -21.54 -7.06
N LYS A 286 13.94 -20.90 -6.28
CA LYS A 286 14.99 -21.61 -5.54
C LYS A 286 14.44 -22.71 -4.61
N GLY A 287 13.39 -22.41 -3.85
CA GLY A 287 12.78 -23.38 -2.93
C GLY A 287 12.20 -24.60 -3.64
N PHE A 288 11.71 -24.43 -4.87
CA PHE A 288 11.24 -25.55 -5.70
C PHE A 288 12.42 -26.44 -6.09
N ASN A 289 13.49 -25.86 -6.66
CA ASN A 289 14.71 -26.61 -6.99
C ASN A 289 15.30 -27.34 -5.77
N ASP A 290 15.47 -26.63 -4.66
CA ASP A 290 16.04 -27.17 -3.42
C ASP A 290 15.22 -28.37 -2.90
N GLY A 291 13.89 -28.32 -3.04
CA GLY A 291 13.02 -29.44 -2.67
C GLY A 291 13.14 -30.62 -3.64
N ILE A 292 13.21 -30.38 -4.96
CA ILE A 292 13.41 -31.45 -5.96
C ILE A 292 14.76 -32.14 -5.80
N ALA A 293 15.81 -31.41 -5.44
CA ALA A 293 17.13 -31.97 -5.15
C ALA A 293 17.16 -32.95 -3.96
N LYS A 294 16.11 -32.97 -3.11
CA LYS A 294 15.93 -33.94 -2.01
C LYS A 294 15.18 -35.21 -2.44
N MET A 295 14.74 -35.30 -3.69
CA MET A 295 13.87 -36.37 -4.19
C MET A 295 14.63 -37.41 -5.02
N ARG A 296 14.01 -38.59 -5.13
CA ARG A 296 14.36 -39.64 -6.08
C ARG A 296 13.26 -39.75 -7.14
N TYR A 297 13.57 -40.39 -8.27
CA TYR A 297 12.57 -40.59 -9.33
C TYR A 297 11.35 -41.39 -8.82
N GLY A 298 10.16 -40.91 -9.16
CA GLY A 298 8.87 -41.49 -8.79
C GLY A 298 8.39 -41.16 -7.38
N GLU A 299 9.15 -40.37 -6.60
CA GLU A 299 8.71 -39.90 -5.29
C GLU A 299 7.66 -38.79 -5.42
N LYS A 300 6.83 -38.67 -4.38
CA LYS A 300 5.94 -37.52 -4.17
C LYS A 300 6.35 -36.80 -2.90
N ALA A 301 6.27 -35.47 -2.92
CA ALA A 301 6.63 -34.65 -1.78
C ALA A 301 5.72 -33.42 -1.65
N ILE A 302 5.68 -32.89 -0.43
CA ILE A 302 5.23 -31.53 -0.16
C ILE A 302 6.47 -30.70 0.17
N ILE A 303 6.61 -29.57 -0.51
CA ILE A 303 7.68 -28.60 -0.35
C ILE A 303 7.04 -27.28 0.08
N ILE A 304 7.46 -26.71 1.21
CA ILE A 304 6.96 -25.42 1.70
C ILE A 304 8.16 -24.50 1.93
N PHE A 305 8.08 -23.24 1.53
CA PHE A 305 9.18 -22.31 1.75
C PHE A 305 8.73 -20.85 1.90
N PRO A 306 9.52 -20.03 2.62
CA PRO A 306 9.29 -18.59 2.71
C PRO A 306 9.51 -17.90 1.35
N SER A 307 9.00 -16.67 1.23
CA SER A 307 9.06 -15.90 0.00
C SER A 307 10.47 -15.64 -0.50
N THR A 308 11.48 -15.63 0.37
CA THR A 308 12.91 -15.46 0.02
C THR A 308 13.44 -16.59 -0.86
N LEU A 309 12.85 -17.78 -0.79
CA LEU A 309 13.12 -18.90 -1.69
C LEU A 309 12.11 -18.98 -2.86
N GLY A 310 11.13 -18.06 -2.90
CA GLY A 310 10.09 -17.94 -3.92
C GLY A 310 10.22 -16.65 -4.72
N TYR A 311 9.14 -15.87 -4.78
CA TYR A 311 9.05 -14.63 -5.57
C TYR A 311 9.37 -13.34 -4.77
N GLY A 312 9.83 -13.48 -3.53
CA GLY A 312 10.37 -12.40 -2.72
C GLY A 312 9.44 -11.20 -2.53
N ALA A 313 10.04 -10.02 -2.44
CA ALA A 313 9.33 -8.75 -2.26
C ALA A 313 8.50 -8.33 -3.48
N THR A 314 8.78 -8.89 -4.66
CA THR A 314 8.10 -8.47 -5.89
C THR A 314 6.80 -9.24 -6.13
N GLY A 315 6.75 -10.51 -5.72
CA GLY A 315 5.66 -11.39 -6.12
C GLY A 315 5.74 -11.73 -7.62
N SER A 316 4.63 -12.19 -8.20
CA SER A 316 4.53 -12.54 -9.62
C SER A 316 3.09 -12.43 -10.14
N GLY A 317 2.95 -12.18 -11.44
CA GLY A 317 1.67 -12.26 -12.13
C GLY A 317 0.63 -11.25 -11.64
N ALA A 318 1.03 -10.01 -11.34
CA ALA A 318 0.15 -8.97 -10.79
C ALA A 318 -1.14 -8.74 -11.62
N THR A 319 -1.08 -8.95 -12.94
CA THR A 319 -2.21 -8.83 -13.88
C THR A 319 -2.89 -10.17 -14.21
N SER A 320 -2.44 -11.27 -13.61
CA SER A 320 -3.03 -12.59 -13.82
C SER A 320 -4.27 -12.78 -12.95
N ALA A 321 -5.14 -13.71 -13.34
CA ALA A 321 -6.30 -14.10 -12.51
C ALA A 321 -5.90 -14.82 -11.20
N ARG A 322 -4.64 -15.24 -11.07
CA ARG A 322 -4.09 -15.93 -9.90
C ARG A 322 -2.71 -15.37 -9.53
N PRO A 323 -2.62 -14.10 -9.08
CA PRO A 323 -1.34 -13.49 -8.74
C PRO A 323 -0.68 -14.20 -7.56
N ILE A 324 0.64 -14.09 -7.48
CA ILE A 324 1.43 -14.41 -6.29
C ILE A 324 1.82 -13.08 -5.63
N PRO A 325 1.21 -12.70 -4.50
CA PRO A 325 1.52 -11.46 -3.82
C PRO A 325 2.97 -11.40 -3.35
N ALA A 326 3.44 -10.17 -3.14
CA ALA A 326 4.72 -9.95 -2.48
C ALA A 326 4.77 -10.67 -1.13
N TYR A 327 5.96 -11.17 -0.76
CA TYR A 327 6.21 -11.84 0.51
C TYR A 327 5.34 -13.08 0.79
N SER A 328 4.82 -13.74 -0.25
CA SER A 328 4.01 -14.96 -0.09
C SER A 328 4.88 -16.19 0.19
N PRO A 329 4.70 -16.89 1.32
CA PRO A 329 5.16 -18.25 1.49
C PRO A 329 4.35 -19.20 0.60
N LEU A 330 5.01 -20.19 0.01
CA LEU A 330 4.41 -21.09 -0.98
C LEU A 330 4.49 -22.53 -0.54
N LEU A 331 3.51 -23.31 -1.00
CA LEU A 331 3.49 -24.77 -0.91
C LEU A 331 3.43 -25.35 -2.32
N PHE A 332 4.20 -26.41 -2.55
CA PHE A 332 4.13 -27.24 -3.73
C PHE A 332 3.93 -28.70 -3.37
N GLU A 333 2.91 -29.31 -3.95
CA GLU A 333 2.78 -30.76 -4.06
C GLU A 333 3.44 -31.19 -5.37
N VAL A 334 4.39 -32.11 -5.31
CA VAL A 334 5.21 -32.50 -6.47
C VAL A 334 5.31 -34.02 -6.64
N GLU A 335 5.48 -34.45 -7.88
CA GLU A 335 5.89 -35.80 -8.26
C GLU A 335 7.03 -35.74 -9.27
N ALA A 336 8.17 -36.34 -8.95
CA ALA A 336 9.32 -36.42 -9.85
C ALA A 336 9.16 -37.59 -10.83
N LYS A 337 9.18 -37.33 -12.13
CA LYS A 337 9.10 -38.32 -13.20
C LYS A 337 10.43 -38.45 -13.92
N ARG A 338 10.76 -39.69 -14.29
CA ARG A 338 11.86 -39.94 -15.22
C ARG A 338 11.41 -39.48 -16.60
N LYS A 339 12.29 -38.76 -17.30
CA LYS A 339 12.05 -38.33 -18.67
C LYS A 339 12.17 -39.50 -19.65
#